data_AF-A0A8T5A8F9-F1
#
_entry.id   AF-A0A8T5A8F9-F1
#
_cell.length_a   1.000
_cell.length_b   1.000
_cell.length_c   1.000
_cell.angle_alpha   90.00
_cell.angle_beta   90.00
_cell.angle_gamma   90.00
#
_symmetry.space_group_name_H-M   'P 1'
#
loop_
_entity.id
_entity.type
_entity.pdbx_description
1 polymer ?
#
loop_
_entity_poly.entity_id
_entity_poly.type
_entity_poly.pdbx_seq_one_letter_code
_entity_poly.pdbx_strand_id
1 'polypeptide(L)'
;MREKPCGLSSVQFSYGGITLTHRQEPTAAGVIIHLHKEDAMFGSHRSMHLAIAKGVNMRRLVAETLGGKTGTNKGKGGHMHWFDPIVNFWRVPIVGAVWPHAGAALAFKMKGKDNVAVV
;
A
#
# COMPACT_ATOMS: atom_id res chain seq x y z
N MET A 1 47.31 0.06 3.06
CA MET A 1 46.42 0.07 4.25
C MET A 1 45.62 1.37 4.26
N ARG A 2 44.43 1.37 3.67
CA ARG A 2 43.39 2.39 3.91
C ARG A 2 42.08 1.62 3.98
N GLU A 3 41.41 1.75 5.12
CA GLU A 3 40.26 0.94 5.51
C GLU A 3 39.09 1.15 4.55
N LYS A 4 38.46 0.04 4.16
CA LYS A 4 37.23 0.05 3.36
C LYS A 4 36.07 0.43 4.28
N PRO A 5 35.33 1.52 4.03
CA PRO A 5 34.09 1.78 4.75
C PRO A 5 33.10 0.67 4.37
N CYS A 6 32.60 -0.03 5.37
CA CYS A 6 31.55 -1.02 5.23
C CYS A 6 30.28 -0.32 4.70
N GLY A 7 30.08 -0.38 3.37
CA GLY A 7 28.80 -0.56 2.66
C GLY A 7 27.57 0.30 2.97
N LEU A 8 27.62 1.31 3.84
CA LEU A 8 26.47 2.14 4.23
C LEU A 8 26.48 3.55 3.62
N SER A 9 27.52 3.94 2.90
CA SER A 9 27.69 5.32 2.40
C SER A 9 27.16 5.59 0.99
N SER A 10 26.37 4.68 0.40
CA SER A 10 25.76 4.87 -0.94
C SER A 10 24.27 4.53 -1.02
N VAL A 11 23.59 4.37 0.12
CA VAL A 11 22.12 4.43 0.14
C VAL A 11 21.75 5.91 0.18
N GLN A 12 21.60 6.54 -0.99
CA GLN A 12 20.72 7.70 -1.11
C GLN A 12 19.35 7.23 -0.65
N PHE A 13 19.05 7.36 0.65
CA PHE A 13 17.70 7.29 1.16
C PHE A 13 16.93 8.35 0.37
N SER A 14 16.11 7.91 -0.58
CA SER A 14 15.33 8.81 -1.40
C SER A 14 14.36 9.54 -0.47
N TYR A 15 14.73 10.74 -0.05
CA TYR A 15 14.04 11.62 0.88
C TYR A 15 12.78 12.21 0.22
N GLY A 16 11.88 11.36 -0.26
CA GLY A 16 10.48 11.72 -0.45
C GLY A 16 9.78 11.46 0.87
N GLY A 17 9.37 12.51 1.59
CA GLY A 17 8.74 12.38 2.91
C GLY A 17 7.58 11.38 2.94
N ILE A 18 7.32 10.76 4.09
CA ILE A 18 6.27 9.75 4.24
C ILE A 18 4.92 10.38 4.62
N THR A 19 3.83 9.93 4.00
CA THR A 19 2.49 10.38 4.34
C THR A 19 1.96 9.66 5.58
N LEU A 20 1.92 10.38 6.70
CA LEU A 20 1.40 9.87 7.97
C LEU A 20 -0.13 9.89 7.99
N THR A 21 -0.71 8.88 8.61
CA THR A 21 -2.16 8.72 8.77
C THR A 21 -2.60 8.67 10.22
N HIS A 22 -1.84 9.35 11.09
CA HIS A 22 -2.17 9.42 12.50
C HIS A 22 -3.55 10.05 12.70
N ARG A 23 -4.33 9.53 13.65
CA ARG A 23 -5.72 9.90 13.97
C ARG A 23 -6.78 9.48 12.93
N GLN A 24 -6.41 8.71 11.91
CA GLN A 24 -7.35 8.15 10.93
C GLN A 24 -7.53 6.63 11.08
N GLU A 25 -6.93 6.05 12.11
CA GLU A 25 -7.07 4.64 12.46
C GLU A 25 -8.54 4.22 12.65
N PRO A 26 -9.44 5.04 13.23
CA PRO A 26 -10.86 4.68 13.34
C PRO A 26 -11.55 4.45 12.00
N THR A 27 -11.20 5.23 10.96
CA THR A 27 -11.77 5.06 9.61
C THR A 27 -11.37 3.71 9.02
N ALA A 28 -10.11 3.32 9.16
CA ALA A 28 -9.65 2.02 8.70
C ALA A 28 -10.29 0.87 9.48
N ALA A 29 -10.38 1.01 10.81
CA ALA A 29 -11.01 0.02 11.67
C ALA A 29 -12.50 -0.18 11.36
N GLY A 30 -13.25 0.91 11.15
CA GLY A 30 -14.68 0.84 10.85
C GLY A 30 -15.00 0.25 9.47
N VAL A 31 -14.13 0.48 8.48
CA VAL A 31 -14.33 -0.08 7.13
C VAL A 31 -13.93 -1.55 7.08
N ILE A 32 -12.80 -1.91 7.68
CA ILE A 32 -12.22 -3.25 7.47
C ILE A 32 -13.05 -4.38 8.10
N ILE A 33 -13.79 -4.11 9.18
CA ILE A 33 -14.65 -5.10 9.84
C ILE A 33 -15.76 -5.63 8.92
N HIS A 34 -16.07 -4.92 7.84
CA HIS A 34 -17.10 -5.29 6.87
C HIS A 34 -16.52 -5.88 5.57
N LEU A 35 -15.19 -6.03 5.46
CA LEU A 35 -14.54 -6.50 4.25
C LEU A 35 -13.93 -7.89 4.43
N HIS A 36 -14.10 -8.72 3.41
CA HIS A 36 -13.33 -9.94 3.24
C HIS A 36 -11.93 -9.63 2.69
N LYS A 37 -11.03 -10.59 2.77
CA LYS A 37 -9.63 -10.41 2.31
C LYS A 37 -9.54 -10.23 0.80
N GLU A 38 -10.49 -10.84 0.08
CA GLU A 38 -10.62 -10.89 -1.36
C GLU A 38 -11.20 -9.59 -1.94
N ASP A 39 -11.90 -8.82 -1.13
CA ASP A 39 -12.48 -7.53 -1.54
C ASP A 39 -11.38 -6.52 -1.86
N ALA A 40 -11.61 -5.74 -2.92
CA ALA A 40 -10.61 -4.79 -3.37
C ALA A 40 -10.64 -3.54 -2.50
N MET A 41 -9.46 -3.08 -2.08
CA MET A 41 -9.30 -1.83 -1.35
C MET A 41 -8.31 -0.92 -2.06
N PHE A 42 -8.80 0.22 -2.53
CA PHE A 42 -8.01 1.25 -3.18
C PHE A 42 -7.83 2.41 -2.21
N GLY A 43 -6.59 2.73 -1.88
CA GLY A 43 -6.23 3.83 -1.00
C GLY A 43 -5.60 4.98 -1.77
N SER A 44 -5.81 6.21 -1.30
CA SER A 44 -5.15 7.40 -1.83
C SER A 44 -3.65 7.47 -1.48
N HIS A 45 -2.99 8.59 -1.79
CA HIS A 45 -1.63 8.90 -1.33
C HIS A 45 -1.46 8.87 0.21
N ARG A 46 -2.54 8.91 0.99
CA ARG A 46 -2.52 8.93 2.47
C ARG A 46 -3.27 7.73 3.07
N SER A 47 -2.92 6.52 2.64
CA SER A 47 -3.69 5.29 2.92
C SER A 47 -2.95 4.25 3.78
N MET A 48 -2.00 4.68 4.62
CA MET A 48 -1.20 3.74 5.43
C MET A 48 -2.04 2.99 6.46
N HIS A 49 -2.87 3.69 7.21
CA HIS A 49 -3.88 3.10 8.09
C HIS A 49 -4.73 2.02 7.39
N LEU A 50 -5.17 2.26 6.16
CA LEU A 50 -5.95 1.30 5.37
C LEU A 50 -5.12 0.07 4.97
N ALA A 51 -3.87 0.26 4.53
CA ALA A 51 -2.98 -0.84 4.18
C ALA A 51 -2.73 -1.77 5.37
N ILE A 52 -2.46 -1.19 6.54
CA ILE A 52 -2.21 -1.95 7.78
C ILE A 52 -3.49 -2.68 8.20
N ALA A 53 -4.64 -1.99 8.21
CA ALA A 53 -5.91 -2.60 8.57
C ALA A 53 -6.29 -3.74 7.63
N LYS A 54 -6.10 -3.58 6.32
CA LYS A 54 -6.36 -4.63 5.31
C LYS A 54 -5.45 -5.85 5.45
N GLY A 55 -4.40 -5.76 6.27
CA GLY A 55 -3.52 -6.88 6.58
C GLY A 55 -2.28 -6.98 5.70
N VAL A 56 -1.87 -5.89 5.05
CA VAL A 56 -0.59 -5.85 4.32
C VAL A 56 0.54 -6.12 5.31
N ASN A 57 1.47 -7.00 4.93
CA ASN A 57 2.57 -7.36 5.82
C ASN A 57 3.45 -6.15 6.14
N MET A 58 3.50 -5.77 7.42
CA MET A 58 4.20 -4.57 7.88
C MET A 58 5.70 -4.60 7.57
N ARG A 59 6.36 -5.76 7.67
CA ARG A 59 7.79 -5.87 7.34
C ARG A 59 8.04 -5.62 5.86
N ARG A 60 7.19 -6.16 4.98
CA ARG A 60 7.28 -5.92 3.53
C ARG A 60 6.95 -4.47 3.17
N LEU A 61 5.99 -3.86 3.85
CA LEU A 61 5.61 -2.47 3.61
C LEU A 61 6.71 -1.48 4.03
N VAL A 62 7.33 -1.72 5.18
CA VAL A 62 8.51 -0.94 5.63
C VAL A 62 9.69 -1.18 4.68
N ALA A 63 9.96 -2.44 4.30
CA ALA A 63 11.01 -2.75 3.34
C ALA A 63 10.79 -2.02 2.00
N GLU A 64 9.56 -1.98 1.49
CA GLU A 64 9.23 -1.24 0.26
C GLU A 64 9.47 0.26 0.41
N THR A 65 9.04 0.83 1.53
CA THR A 65 9.20 2.25 1.84
C THR A 65 10.67 2.66 1.87
N LEU A 66 11.55 1.76 2.32
CA LEU A 66 13.00 1.96 2.37
C LEU A 66 13.73 1.55 1.07
N GLY A 67 13.01 1.15 0.01
CA GLY A 67 13.61 0.72 -1.26
C GLY A 67 14.23 -0.69 -1.22
N GLY A 68 13.89 -1.50 -0.22
CA GLY A 68 14.38 -2.86 -0.05
C GLY A 68 13.77 -3.87 -1.02
N LYS A 69 14.58 -4.84 -1.47
CA LYS A 69 14.16 -5.90 -2.42
C LYS A 69 13.05 -6.83 -1.90
N THR A 70 12.92 -6.95 -0.58
CA THR A 70 11.87 -7.74 0.09
C THR A 70 10.55 -6.98 0.22
N GLY A 71 10.49 -5.75 -0.29
CA GLY A 71 9.29 -4.93 -0.30
C GLY A 71 8.14 -5.53 -1.10
N THR A 72 6.93 -5.00 -0.92
CA THR A 72 5.72 -5.46 -1.63
C THR A 72 5.90 -5.40 -3.16
N ASN A 73 6.65 -4.42 -3.66
CA ASN A 73 6.96 -4.17 -5.07
C ASN A 73 8.47 -4.23 -5.37
N LYS A 74 9.24 -4.93 -4.53
CA LYS A 74 10.70 -5.12 -4.67
C LYS A 74 11.49 -3.81 -4.60
N GLY A 75 11.02 -2.82 -3.85
CA GLY A 75 11.68 -1.54 -3.61
C GLY A 75 11.54 -0.52 -4.73
N LYS A 76 10.68 -0.78 -5.72
CA LYS A 76 10.48 0.09 -6.89
C LYS A 76 9.37 1.13 -6.68
N GLY A 77 8.43 0.86 -5.79
CA GLY A 77 7.25 1.70 -5.57
C GLY A 77 7.42 2.75 -4.48
N GLY A 78 8.31 2.50 -3.51
CA GLY A 78 8.53 3.39 -2.37
C GLY A 78 7.24 3.56 -1.53
N HIS A 79 7.12 4.67 -0.81
CA HIS A 79 5.95 4.93 0.06
C HIS A 79 4.65 5.25 -0.71
N MET A 80 4.76 5.63 -1.99
CA MET A 80 3.62 6.08 -2.80
C MET A 80 2.94 4.98 -3.61
N HIS A 81 3.63 3.86 -3.87
CA HIS A 81 3.08 2.75 -4.63
C HIS A 81 3.22 1.45 -3.86
N TRP A 82 2.32 1.21 -2.91
CA TRP A 82 2.15 -0.10 -2.28
C TRP A 82 1.08 -0.89 -3.01
N PHE A 83 1.38 -2.16 -3.23
CA PHE A 83 0.47 -3.10 -3.87
C PHE A 83 0.68 -4.46 -3.23
N ASP A 84 -0.40 -5.05 -2.71
CA ASP A 84 -0.37 -6.39 -2.15
C ASP A 84 -1.56 -7.20 -2.69
N PRO A 85 -1.33 -8.13 -3.64
CA PRO A 85 -2.39 -8.95 -4.20
C PRO A 85 -2.94 -9.97 -3.20
N ILE A 86 -2.20 -10.29 -2.12
CA ILE A 86 -2.63 -11.28 -1.13
C ILE A 86 -3.85 -10.77 -0.37
N VAL A 87 -3.90 -9.47 -0.08
CA VAL A 87 -5.00 -8.80 0.60
C VAL A 87 -5.74 -7.81 -0.30
N ASN A 88 -5.54 -7.94 -1.62
CA ASN A 88 -6.13 -7.11 -2.67
C ASN A 88 -6.11 -5.59 -2.35
N PHE A 89 -4.97 -5.09 -1.90
CA PHE A 89 -4.76 -3.69 -1.55
C PHE A 89 -3.92 -2.95 -2.59
N TRP A 90 -4.36 -1.74 -2.94
CA TRP A 90 -3.74 -0.89 -3.94
C TRP A 90 -3.63 0.55 -3.46
N ARG A 91 -2.43 1.13 -3.50
CA ARG A 91 -2.23 2.57 -3.26
C ARG A 91 -2.12 3.33 -4.57
N VAL A 92 -2.92 4.38 -4.70
CA VAL A 92 -2.97 5.27 -5.87
C VAL A 92 -2.55 6.69 -5.43
N PRO A 93 -1.35 7.15 -5.80
CA PRO A 93 -0.83 8.42 -5.29
C PRO A 93 -1.37 9.66 -5.99
N ILE A 94 -1.86 9.53 -7.22
CA ILE A 94 -2.41 10.66 -7.98
C ILE A 94 -3.78 11.03 -7.42
N VAL A 95 -3.94 12.30 -7.03
CA VAL A 95 -5.19 12.82 -6.49
C VAL A 95 -6.31 12.67 -7.53
N GLY A 96 -7.46 12.12 -7.11
CA GLY A 96 -8.60 11.86 -7.98
C GLY A 96 -8.50 10.59 -8.84
N ALA A 97 -7.30 10.07 -9.10
CA ALA A 97 -7.11 8.86 -9.91
C ALA A 97 -7.60 7.58 -9.22
N VAL A 98 -7.87 7.63 -7.92
CA VAL A 98 -8.42 6.50 -7.17
C VAL A 98 -9.88 6.21 -7.59
N TRP A 99 -10.68 7.22 -7.98
CA TRP A 99 -12.12 7.04 -8.25
C TRP A 99 -12.43 6.09 -9.41
N PRO A 100 -11.75 6.16 -10.58
CA PRO A 100 -11.97 5.20 -11.67
C PRO A 100 -11.71 3.73 -11.28
N HIS A 101 -10.97 3.45 -10.20
CA HIS A 101 -10.72 2.09 -9.73
C HIS A 101 -11.98 1.42 -9.14
N ALA A 102 -13.07 2.17 -8.91
CA ALA A 102 -14.39 1.60 -8.63
C ALA A 102 -14.87 0.62 -9.72
N GLY A 103 -14.28 0.67 -10.92
CA GLY A 103 -14.46 -0.35 -11.96
C GLY A 103 -14.14 -1.78 -11.51
N ALA A 104 -13.38 -1.97 -10.42
CA ALA A 104 -13.21 -3.29 -9.80
C ALA A 104 -14.55 -3.91 -9.34
N ALA A 105 -15.49 -3.10 -8.83
CA ALA A 105 -16.82 -3.58 -8.47
C ALA A 105 -17.61 -4.05 -9.71
N LEU A 106 -17.49 -3.32 -10.83
CA LEU A 106 -18.07 -3.76 -12.11
C LEU A 106 -17.47 -5.09 -12.56
N ALA A 107 -16.15 -5.25 -12.45
CA ALA A 107 -15.48 -6.51 -12.78
C ALA A 107 -15.94 -7.67 -11.89
N PHE A 108 -16.20 -7.44 -10.60
CA PHE A 108 -16.77 -8.46 -9.71
C PHE A 108 -18.18 -8.86 -10.13
N LYS A 109 -19.04 -7.87 -10.43
CA LYS A 109 -20.39 -8.10 -10.94
C LYS A 109 -20.39 -8.91 -12.24
N MET A 110 -19.54 -8.55 -13.21
CA MET A 110 -19.42 -9.27 -14.49
C MET A 110 -18.93 -10.72 -14.32
N LYS A 111 -18.16 -11.00 -13.26
CA LYS A 111 -17.66 -12.34 -12.93
C LYS A 111 -18.59 -13.13 -12.01
N GLY A 112 -19.76 -12.59 -11.64
CA GLY A 112 -20.69 -13.23 -10.71
C GLY A 112 -20.10 -13.42 -9.31
N LYS A 113 -19.17 -12.56 -8.90
CA LYS A 113 -18.55 -12.60 -7.56
C LYS A 113 -19.28 -11.66 -6.61
N ASP A 114 -19.50 -12.11 -5.38
CA ASP A 114 -20.09 -11.32 -4.29
C ASP A 114 -19.05 -10.41 -3.59
N ASN A 115 -18.03 -9.98 -4.33
CA ASN A 115 -16.96 -9.15 -3.81
C ASN A 115 -17.30 -7.66 -3.95
N VAL A 116 -16.81 -6.86 -3.01
CA VAL A 116 -16.96 -5.40 -3.03
C VAL A 116 -15.63 -4.70 -3.33
N ALA A 117 -15.71 -3.47 -3.83
CA ALA A 117 -14.57 -2.59 -3.99
C ALA A 117 -14.77 -1.33 -3.16
N VAL A 118 -13.81 -1.04 -2.27
CA VAL A 118 -13.76 0.20 -1.48
C VAL A 118 -12.71 1.12 -2.07
N VAL A 119 -13.07 2.37 -2.27
CA VAL A 119 -12.32 3.39 -3.02
C VAL A 119 -12.27 4.68 -2.23
#